data_AF-A0A660S6Z2-F1
#
_entry.id   AF-A0A660S6Z2-F1
#
_cell.length_a   1.000
_cell.length_b   1.000
_cell.length_c   1.000
_cell.angle_alpha   90.00
_cell.angle_beta   90.00
_cell.angle_gamma   90.00
#
_symmetry.space_group_name_H-M   'P 1'
#
loop_
_entity.id
_entity.type
_entity.pdbx_description
1 polymer ?
#
loop_
_entity_poly.entity_id
_entity_poly.type
_entity_poly.pdbx_seq_one_letter_code
_entity_poly.pdbx_strand_id
1 'polypeptide(L)'
;MEVTLLVYATDEAFEIIENARKKAIELLNSTVGLAAEEQRWMEEKRIRALFTGAQAVKTRRLNFLGTFFILFFVWCILSGHFDVFHLSLAVICCGLVAHISHDLLFANVRFVDMRTIAKRFIAYIPWLLEQIVLANIHVAALALNPKMPIDPKIITFKTKLESDVSWVTLANSITLTPGTVTVDIKDGVFYVHALSKKVADDLNTGEMEDRVAHIYMEADHIYIQDVLDMAHIYGSLKRIGG
;
A
#
# COMPACT_ATOMS: atom_id res chain seq x y z
N MET A 1 -87.27 -11.47 14.06
CA MET A 1 -86.42 -11.16 12.88
C MET A 1 -85.47 -10.00 13.18
N GLU A 2 -85.94 -8.89 13.75
CA GLU A 2 -85.08 -7.73 14.11
C GLU A 2 -84.00 -8.04 15.16
N VAL A 3 -84.30 -8.80 16.22
CA VAL A 3 -83.31 -9.11 17.27
C VAL A 3 -82.15 -9.95 16.74
N THR A 4 -82.43 -10.90 15.84
CA THR A 4 -81.39 -11.73 15.20
C THR A 4 -80.49 -10.92 14.28
N LEU A 5 -81.06 -9.96 13.54
CA LEU A 5 -80.30 -9.02 12.70
C LEU A 5 -79.42 -8.08 13.54
N LEU A 6 -79.94 -7.60 14.67
CA LEU A 6 -79.18 -6.73 15.58
C LEU A 6 -78.00 -7.46 16.23
N VAL A 7 -78.22 -8.71 16.69
CA VAL A 7 -77.16 -9.55 17.27
C VAL A 7 -76.11 -9.88 16.22
N TYR A 8 -76.51 -10.25 15.00
CA TYR A 8 -75.59 -10.53 13.90
C TYR A 8 -74.75 -9.29 13.52
N ALA A 9 -75.38 -8.14 13.36
CA ALA A 9 -74.69 -6.89 13.04
C ALA A 9 -73.73 -6.44 14.17
N THR A 10 -74.07 -6.74 15.43
CA THR A 10 -73.21 -6.44 16.58
C THR A 10 -71.98 -7.35 16.61
N ASP A 11 -72.15 -8.64 16.29
CA ASP A 11 -71.06 -9.61 16.22
C ASP A 11 -70.09 -9.29 15.08
N GLU A 12 -70.63 -8.95 13.89
CA GLU A 12 -69.85 -8.51 12.73
C GLU A 12 -69.10 -7.19 13.01
N ALA A 13 -69.76 -6.22 13.65
CA ALA A 13 -69.11 -4.98 14.08
C ALA A 13 -67.99 -5.24 15.11
N PHE A 14 -68.22 -6.16 16.05
CA PHE A 14 -67.21 -6.56 17.03
C PHE A 14 -66.01 -7.24 16.35
N GLU A 15 -66.25 -8.13 15.38
CA GLU A 15 -65.20 -8.81 14.62
C GLU A 15 -64.35 -7.82 13.80
N ILE A 16 -64.99 -6.83 13.15
CA ILE A 16 -64.30 -5.76 12.42
C ILE A 16 -63.39 -4.95 13.36
N ILE A 17 -63.89 -4.57 14.53
CA ILE A 17 -63.12 -3.81 15.52
C ILE A 17 -61.95 -4.63 16.06
N GLU A 18 -62.18 -5.91 16.35
CA GLU A 18 -61.15 -6.83 16.85
C GLU A 18 -60.03 -7.04 15.80
N ASN A 19 -60.40 -7.21 14.53
CA ASN A 19 -59.45 -7.32 13.42
C ASN A 19 -58.67 -6.03 13.19
N ALA A 20 -59.33 -4.87 13.26
CA ALA A 20 -58.67 -3.58 13.17
C ALA A 20 -57.67 -3.37 14.33
N ARG A 21 -58.02 -3.77 15.55
CA ARG A 21 -57.13 -3.72 16.71
C ARG A 21 -55.89 -4.58 16.51
N LYS A 22 -56.05 -5.83 16.06
CA LYS A 22 -54.93 -6.75 15.79
C LYS A 22 -53.97 -6.16 14.74
N LYS A 23 -54.50 -5.63 13.65
CA LYS A 23 -53.71 -5.02 12.57
C LYS A 23 -52.98 -3.75 13.03
N ALA A 24 -53.62 -2.94 13.88
CA ALA A 24 -52.98 -1.76 14.47
C ALA A 24 -51.80 -2.15 15.38
N ILE A 25 -51.94 -3.21 16.19
CA ILE A 25 -50.86 -3.72 17.05
C ILE A 25 -49.70 -4.27 16.20
N GLU A 26 -49.99 -4.98 15.12
CA GLU A 26 -48.97 -5.50 14.20
C GLU A 26 -48.19 -4.37 13.51
N LEU A 27 -48.87 -3.33 13.06
CA LEU A 27 -48.24 -2.13 12.50
C LEU A 27 -47.40 -1.38 13.55
N LEU A 28 -47.89 -1.28 14.79
CA LEU A 28 -47.13 -0.64 15.86
C LEU A 28 -45.85 -1.42 16.18
N ASN A 29 -45.94 -2.75 16.29
CA ASN A 29 -44.78 -3.59 16.58
C ASN A 29 -43.74 -3.56 15.46
N SER A 30 -44.17 -3.56 14.20
CA SER A 30 -43.26 -3.45 13.06
C SER A 30 -42.60 -2.07 12.96
N THR A 31 -43.34 -0.98 13.18
CA THR A 31 -42.76 0.38 13.19
C THR A 31 -41.78 0.60 14.34
N VAL A 32 -42.07 0.08 15.54
CA VAL A 32 -41.15 0.09 16.67
C VAL A 32 -39.89 -0.74 16.37
N GLY A 33 -40.04 -1.91 15.75
CA GLY A 33 -38.92 -2.74 15.31
C GLY A 33 -38.02 -2.03 14.30
N LEU A 34 -38.61 -1.42 13.27
CA LEU A 34 -37.89 -0.64 12.26
C LEU A 34 -37.16 0.57 12.86
N ALA A 35 -37.81 1.29 13.79
CA ALA A 35 -37.19 2.42 14.48
C ALA A 35 -36.00 1.97 15.36
N ALA A 36 -36.12 0.81 16.03
CA ALA A 36 -35.03 0.25 16.82
C ALA A 36 -33.86 -0.23 15.96
N GLU A 37 -34.14 -0.88 14.83
CA GLU A 37 -33.12 -1.27 13.84
C GLU A 37 -32.42 -0.06 13.22
N GLU A 38 -33.19 0.98 12.88
CA GLU A 38 -32.64 2.24 12.34
C GLU A 38 -31.75 2.93 13.38
N GLN A 39 -32.16 2.99 14.65
CA GLN A 39 -31.32 3.54 15.73
C GLN A 39 -30.01 2.77 15.88
N ARG A 40 -30.08 1.42 15.90
CA ARG A 40 -28.89 0.57 16.00
C ARG A 40 -27.94 0.77 14.81
N TRP A 41 -28.48 0.83 13.59
CA TRP A 41 -27.70 1.09 12.38
C TRP A 41 -27.04 2.48 12.40
N MET A 42 -27.76 3.49 12.87
CA MET A 42 -27.22 4.85 13.02
C MET A 42 -26.14 4.94 14.09
N GLU A 43 -26.29 4.23 15.20
CA GLU A 43 -25.29 4.16 16.27
C GLU A 43 -24.02 3.45 15.79
N GLU A 44 -24.14 2.31 15.11
CA GLU A 44 -23.01 1.61 14.49
C GLU A 44 -22.28 2.49 13.46
N LYS A 45 -23.01 3.23 12.62
CA LYS A 45 -22.43 4.21 11.69
C LYS A 45 -21.70 5.34 12.40
N ARG A 46 -22.28 5.90 13.48
CA ARG A 46 -21.65 6.96 14.27
C ARG A 46 -20.38 6.46 14.94
N ILE A 47 -20.42 5.30 15.56
CA ILE A 47 -19.25 4.67 16.19
C ILE A 47 -18.16 4.45 15.14
N ARG A 48 -18.50 3.88 13.99
CA ARG A 48 -17.55 3.67 12.88
C ARG A 48 -16.97 5.00 12.38
N ALA A 49 -17.80 6.03 12.19
CA ALA A 49 -17.36 7.36 11.74
C ALA A 49 -16.46 8.07 12.77
N LEU A 50 -16.73 7.91 14.06
CA LEU A 50 -15.87 8.43 15.13
C LEU A 50 -14.50 7.73 15.12
N PHE A 51 -14.46 6.40 14.98
CA PHE A 51 -13.21 5.65 14.92
C PHE A 51 -12.41 5.99 13.66
N THR A 52 -13.04 6.05 12.48
CA THR A 52 -12.34 6.38 11.23
C THR A 52 -11.84 7.83 11.24
N GLY A 53 -12.62 8.78 11.78
CA GLY A 53 -12.21 10.17 11.95
C GLY A 53 -11.03 10.31 12.91
N ALA A 54 -11.07 9.63 14.06
CA ALA A 54 -9.96 9.63 15.01
C ALA A 54 -8.69 9.00 14.43
N GLN A 55 -8.81 7.90 13.67
CA GLN A 55 -7.69 7.28 12.97
C GLN A 55 -7.10 8.22 11.90
N ALA A 56 -7.94 8.88 11.10
CA ALA A 56 -7.48 9.83 10.09
C ALA A 56 -6.71 11.02 10.69
N VAL A 57 -7.22 11.60 11.79
CA VAL A 57 -6.54 12.70 12.50
C VAL A 57 -5.21 12.23 13.10
N LYS A 58 -5.17 11.01 13.67
CA LYS A 58 -3.94 10.43 14.22
C LYS A 58 -2.88 10.22 13.15
N THR A 59 -3.25 9.62 12.01
CA THR A 59 -2.33 9.41 10.88
C THR A 59 -1.81 10.73 10.34
N ARG A 60 -2.68 11.73 10.14
CA ARG A 60 -2.28 13.06 9.66
C ARG A 60 -1.25 13.73 10.56
N ARG A 61 -1.45 13.66 11.88
CA ARG A 61 -0.47 14.18 12.85
C ARG A 61 0.83 13.39 12.81
N LEU A 62 0.79 12.07 12.73
CA LEU A 62 2.00 11.24 12.62
C LEU A 62 2.80 11.56 11.35
N ASN A 63 2.12 11.73 10.22
CA ASN A 63 2.74 12.14 8.95
C ASN A 63 3.42 13.51 9.10
N PHE A 64 2.73 14.48 9.70
CA PHE A 64 3.29 15.80 9.94
C PHE A 64 4.54 15.75 10.84
N LEU A 65 4.46 15.06 11.98
CA LEU A 65 5.59 14.92 12.90
C LEU A 65 6.76 14.19 12.21
N GLY A 66 6.47 13.09 11.50
CA GLY A 66 7.49 12.32 10.77
C GLY A 66 8.21 13.18 9.74
N THR A 67 7.45 13.89 8.90
CA THR A 67 8.00 14.80 7.88
C THR A 67 8.81 15.93 8.53
N PHE A 68 8.29 16.54 9.59
CA PHE A 68 8.99 17.59 10.33
C PHE A 68 10.35 17.12 10.84
N PHE A 69 10.40 15.99 11.55
CA PHE A 69 11.65 15.49 12.14
C PHE A 69 12.65 15.04 11.08
N ILE A 70 12.19 14.43 9.98
CA ILE A 70 13.07 14.05 8.86
C ILE A 70 13.70 15.32 8.25
N LEU A 71 12.88 16.32 7.91
CA LEU A 71 13.37 17.57 7.33
C LEU A 71 14.31 18.32 8.28
N PHE A 72 13.96 18.37 9.57
CA PHE A 72 14.78 19.03 10.59
C PHE A 72 16.13 18.33 10.78
N PHE A 73 16.13 17.00 10.79
CA PHE A 73 17.36 16.20 10.87
C PHE A 73 18.25 16.41 9.65
N VAL A 74 17.68 16.37 8.45
CA VAL A 74 18.40 16.66 7.20
C VAL A 74 18.96 18.08 7.21
N TRP A 75 18.18 19.07 7.68
CA TRP A 75 18.64 20.44 7.84
C TRP A 75 19.87 20.52 8.76
N CYS A 76 19.82 19.87 9.92
CA CYS A 76 20.93 19.89 10.89
C CYS A 76 22.22 19.33 10.29
N ILE A 77 22.12 18.21 9.56
CA ILE A 77 23.27 17.59 8.88
C ILE A 77 23.84 18.52 7.81
N LEU A 78 22.97 19.10 6.96
CA LEU A 78 23.40 19.90 5.82
C LEU A 78 23.89 21.29 6.23
N SER A 79 23.26 21.91 7.22
CA SER A 79 23.61 23.24 7.71
C SER A 79 24.88 23.21 8.55
N GLY A 80 25.08 22.19 9.40
CA GLY A 80 26.24 22.09 10.30
C GLY A 80 26.33 23.17 11.40
N HIS A 81 25.37 24.10 11.44
CA HIS A 81 25.29 25.20 12.40
C HIS A 81 24.25 24.91 13.47
N PHE A 82 24.66 24.97 14.74
CA PHE A 82 23.84 24.63 15.91
C PHE A 82 23.56 25.83 16.83
N ASP A 83 23.69 27.05 16.32
CA ASP A 83 23.31 28.25 17.07
C ASP A 83 21.78 28.43 17.10
N VAL A 84 21.33 29.20 18.09
CA VAL A 84 19.90 29.42 18.36
C VAL A 84 19.18 30.03 17.16
N PHE A 85 19.85 30.92 16.41
CA PHE A 85 19.26 31.55 15.24
C PHE A 85 18.98 30.54 14.13
N HIS A 86 19.96 29.74 13.72
CA HIS A 86 19.79 28.72 12.68
C HIS A 86 18.80 27.62 13.08
N LEU A 87 18.80 27.20 14.36
CA LEU A 87 17.84 26.21 14.84
C LEU A 87 16.41 26.75 14.87
N SER A 88 16.20 27.99 15.28
CA SER A 88 14.87 28.62 15.25
C SER A 88 14.33 28.74 13.82
N LEU A 89 15.19 29.12 12.87
CA LEU A 89 14.84 29.16 11.45
C LEU A 89 14.47 27.77 10.92
N ALA A 90 15.25 26.74 11.30
CA ALA A 90 14.97 25.35 10.93
C ALA A 90 13.59 24.90 11.42
N VAL A 91 13.23 25.17 12.69
CA VAL A 91 11.91 24.82 13.23
C VAL A 91 10.79 25.48 12.41
N ILE A 92 10.92 26.77 12.10
CA ILE A 92 9.88 27.52 11.36
C ILE A 92 9.75 26.97 9.93
N CYS A 93 10.87 26.84 9.21
CA CYS A 93 10.88 26.39 7.83
C CYS A 93 10.42 24.93 7.69
N CYS A 94 10.97 24.01 8.49
CA CYS A 94 10.56 22.60 8.47
C CYS A 94 9.11 22.44 8.90
N GLY A 95 8.63 23.26 9.86
CA GLY A 95 7.23 23.28 10.29
C GLY A 95 6.28 23.69 9.16
N LEU A 96 6.62 24.76 8.43
CA LEU A 96 5.84 25.23 7.29
C LEU A 96 5.80 24.20 6.16
N VAL A 97 6.97 23.64 5.79
CA VAL A 97 7.05 22.62 4.73
C VAL A 97 6.29 21.36 5.15
N ALA A 98 6.45 20.88 6.38
CA ALA A 98 5.69 19.74 6.88
C ALA A 98 4.18 20.02 6.86
N HIS A 99 3.75 21.25 7.18
CA HIS A 99 2.34 21.61 7.15
C HIS A 99 1.73 21.44 5.75
N ILE A 100 2.46 21.87 4.72
CA ILE A 100 2.02 21.81 3.33
C ILE A 100 2.18 20.40 2.74
N SER A 101 3.25 19.68 3.11
CA SER A 101 3.70 18.48 2.40
C SER A 101 3.60 17.17 3.19
N HIS A 102 3.03 17.16 4.39
CA HIS A 102 2.94 15.94 5.22
C HIS A 102 2.22 14.78 4.53
N ASP A 103 1.25 15.07 3.66
CA ASP A 103 0.50 14.04 2.94
C ASP A 103 1.29 13.39 1.79
N LEU A 104 2.40 14.01 1.33
CA LEU A 104 3.21 13.50 0.21
C LEU A 104 4.20 12.39 0.62
N LEU A 105 4.83 12.53 1.80
CA LEU A 105 5.94 11.68 2.22
C LEU A 105 5.49 10.29 2.68
N PHE A 106 4.24 10.16 3.16
CA PHE A 106 3.72 8.93 3.77
C PHE A 106 2.36 8.50 3.21
N ALA A 107 2.01 8.94 1.99
CA ALA A 107 0.70 8.65 1.39
C ALA A 107 0.30 7.16 1.41
N ASN A 108 1.28 6.24 1.37
CA ASN A 108 1.05 4.79 1.29
C ASN A 108 1.91 3.94 2.26
N VAL A 109 2.60 4.54 3.25
CA VAL A 109 3.49 3.75 4.13
C VAL A 109 2.72 3.31 5.37
N ARG A 110 2.51 1.99 5.54
CA ARG A 110 2.02 1.41 6.79
C ARG A 110 3.03 1.68 7.91
N PHE A 111 2.73 2.65 8.77
CA PHE A 111 3.59 3.08 9.89
C PHE A 111 3.98 2.00 10.90
N VAL A 112 3.30 0.85 10.88
CA VAL A 112 3.46 -0.21 11.89
C VAL A 112 4.87 -0.84 11.82
N ASP A 113 5.55 -0.80 10.67
CA ASP A 113 6.81 -1.55 10.46
C ASP A 113 8.05 -0.71 10.11
N MET A 114 7.98 0.61 10.28
CA MET A 114 9.05 1.54 9.87
C MET A 114 10.44 1.19 10.46
N ARG A 115 10.49 0.74 11.73
CA ARG A 115 11.77 0.36 12.38
C ARG A 115 12.39 -0.87 11.73
N THR A 116 11.57 -1.84 11.32
CA THR A 116 12.06 -3.07 10.71
C THR A 116 12.48 -2.82 9.27
N ILE A 117 11.68 -2.06 8.51
CA ILE A 117 12.03 -1.60 7.16
C ILE A 117 13.36 -0.84 7.19
N ALA A 118 13.53 0.12 8.09
CA ALA A 118 14.78 0.88 8.22
C ALA A 118 16.00 -0.01 8.49
N LYS A 119 15.88 -1.00 9.40
CA LYS A 119 16.97 -1.95 9.68
C LYS A 119 17.31 -2.81 8.48
N ARG A 120 16.31 -3.37 7.80
CA ARG A 120 16.51 -4.20 6.60
C ARG A 120 17.10 -3.39 5.44
N PHE A 121 16.64 -2.15 5.27
CA PHE A 121 17.20 -1.23 4.28
C PHE A 121 18.66 -0.90 4.57
N ILE A 122 19.02 -0.60 5.82
CA ILE A 122 20.43 -0.36 6.21
C ILE A 122 21.28 -1.60 5.96
N ALA A 123 20.78 -2.82 6.24
CA ALA A 123 21.48 -4.07 5.96
C ALA A 123 21.63 -4.36 4.45
N TYR A 124 20.75 -3.81 3.61
CA TYR A 124 20.81 -3.93 2.16
C TYR A 124 21.89 -3.03 1.53
N ILE A 125 22.16 -1.85 2.11
CA ILE A 125 23.11 -0.86 1.55
C ILE A 125 24.50 -1.45 1.25
N PRO A 126 25.18 -2.19 2.15
CA PRO A 126 26.51 -2.74 1.86
C PRO A 126 26.53 -3.66 0.63
N TRP A 127 25.50 -4.49 0.47
CA TRP A 127 25.37 -5.38 -0.69
C TRP A 127 25.13 -4.57 -1.98
N LEU A 128 24.26 -3.54 -1.93
CA LEU A 128 24.03 -2.68 -3.10
C LEU A 128 25.32 -1.94 -3.50
N LEU A 129 26.10 -1.46 -2.54
CA LEU A 129 27.39 -0.82 -2.80
C LEU A 129 28.37 -1.77 -3.49
N GLU A 130 28.42 -3.05 -3.08
CA GLU A 130 29.23 -4.07 -3.75
C GLU A 130 28.81 -4.24 -5.21
N GLN A 131 27.51 -4.36 -5.49
CA GLN A 131 26.98 -4.44 -6.86
C GLN A 131 27.32 -3.21 -7.70
N ILE A 132 27.22 -2.02 -7.13
CA ILE A 132 27.60 -0.76 -7.79
C ILE A 132 29.09 -0.78 -8.15
N VAL A 133 29.97 -1.23 -7.26
CA VAL A 133 31.42 -1.30 -7.52
C VAL A 133 31.72 -2.31 -8.63
N LEU A 134 31.13 -3.51 -8.58
CA LEU A 134 31.31 -4.54 -9.61
C LEU A 134 30.81 -4.08 -10.99
N ALA A 135 29.65 -3.45 -11.03
CA ALA A 135 29.07 -2.90 -12.25
C ALA A 135 29.91 -1.74 -12.81
N ASN A 136 30.45 -0.86 -11.96
CA ASN A 136 31.41 0.18 -12.38
C ASN A 136 32.66 -0.41 -13.04
N ILE A 137 33.26 -1.45 -12.44
CA ILE A 137 34.44 -2.11 -13.01
C ILE A 137 34.13 -2.69 -14.39
N HIS A 138 32.96 -3.33 -14.54
CA HIS A 138 32.50 -3.87 -15.82
C HIS A 138 32.32 -2.77 -16.89
N VAL A 139 31.63 -1.68 -16.55
CA VAL A 139 31.43 -0.55 -17.48
C VAL A 139 32.76 0.13 -17.83
N ALA A 140 33.66 0.31 -16.87
CA ALA A 140 34.99 0.88 -17.11
C ALA A 140 35.80 -0.01 -18.06
N ALA A 141 35.79 -1.33 -17.86
CA ALA A 141 36.44 -2.28 -18.76
C ALA A 141 35.85 -2.22 -20.18
N LEU A 142 34.54 -2.00 -20.30
CA LEU A 142 33.86 -1.89 -21.58
C LEU A 142 34.21 -0.59 -22.32
N ALA A 143 34.27 0.53 -21.60
CA ALA A 143 34.63 1.85 -22.12
C ALA A 143 36.11 1.95 -22.54
N LEU A 144 37.00 1.28 -21.80
CA LEU A 144 38.44 1.25 -22.12
C LEU A 144 38.79 0.25 -23.22
N ASN A 145 37.87 -0.66 -23.59
CA ASN A 145 38.10 -1.63 -24.65
C ASN A 145 38.02 -0.93 -26.02
N PRO A 146 39.10 -0.93 -26.83
CA PRO A 146 39.10 -0.27 -28.14
C PRO A 146 38.03 -0.80 -29.10
N LYS A 147 37.58 -2.05 -28.91
CA LYS A 147 36.53 -2.67 -29.73
C LYS A 147 35.12 -2.29 -29.29
N MET A 148 34.97 -1.63 -28.13
CA MET A 148 33.69 -1.26 -27.49
C MET A 148 32.56 -2.28 -27.72
N PRO A 149 32.65 -3.50 -27.15
CA PRO A 149 31.64 -4.54 -27.36
C PRO A 149 30.35 -4.28 -26.55
N ILE A 150 29.73 -3.12 -26.75
CA ILE A 150 28.42 -2.76 -26.19
C ILE A 150 27.31 -3.42 -27.02
N ASP A 151 26.26 -3.87 -26.34
CA ASP A 151 25.07 -4.49 -26.95
C ASP A 151 23.82 -3.94 -26.25
N PRO A 152 23.50 -2.66 -26.49
CA PRO A 152 22.43 -1.98 -25.79
C PRO A 152 21.07 -2.56 -26.16
N LYS A 153 20.25 -2.88 -25.15
CA LYS A 153 18.89 -3.41 -25.35
C LYS A 153 17.95 -2.96 -24.25
N ILE A 154 16.66 -2.95 -24.56
CA ILE A 154 15.62 -2.79 -23.55
C ILE A 154 15.19 -4.20 -23.11
N ILE A 155 15.28 -4.45 -21.81
CA ILE A 155 14.71 -5.64 -21.18
C ILE A 155 13.45 -5.26 -20.42
N THR A 156 12.50 -6.19 -20.43
CA THR A 156 11.22 -6.01 -19.74
C THR A 156 10.96 -7.19 -18.84
N PHE A 157 10.63 -6.91 -17.58
CA PHE A 157 10.23 -7.93 -16.63
C PHE A 157 9.05 -7.42 -15.79
N LYS A 158 8.19 -8.33 -15.36
CA LYS A 158 7.07 -8.03 -14.47
C LYS A 158 7.54 -8.23 -13.05
N THR A 159 7.42 -7.19 -12.22
CA THR A 159 7.77 -7.27 -10.81
C THR A 159 6.69 -8.00 -10.02
N LYS A 160 7.13 -8.70 -8.97
CA LYS A 160 6.26 -9.29 -7.94
C LYS A 160 6.02 -8.37 -6.74
N LEU A 161 6.66 -7.20 -6.74
CA LEU A 161 6.47 -6.18 -5.73
C LEU A 161 5.10 -5.50 -5.89
N GLU A 162 4.51 -5.09 -4.77
CA GLU A 162 3.16 -4.52 -4.72
C GLU A 162 3.16 -3.02 -4.38
N SER A 163 4.13 -2.54 -3.59
CA SER A 163 4.11 -1.14 -3.13
C SER A 163 4.87 -0.17 -4.04
N ASP A 164 4.35 1.05 -4.19
CA ASP A 164 5.03 2.12 -4.94
C ASP A 164 6.46 2.38 -4.43
N VAL A 165 6.67 2.31 -3.11
CA VAL A 165 7.97 2.57 -2.49
C VAL A 165 8.98 1.46 -2.82
N SER A 166 8.53 0.20 -2.86
CA SER A 166 9.36 -0.92 -3.27
C SER A 166 9.72 -0.83 -4.75
N TRP A 167 8.79 -0.41 -5.61
CA TRP A 167 9.03 -0.19 -7.04
C TRP A 167 10.09 0.90 -7.26
N VAL A 168 9.94 2.04 -6.57
CA VAL A 168 10.92 3.14 -6.62
C VAL A 168 12.28 2.70 -6.10
N THR A 169 12.32 1.87 -5.05
CA THR A 169 13.58 1.37 -4.49
C THR A 169 14.28 0.43 -5.46
N LEU A 170 13.54 -0.49 -6.09
CA LEU A 170 14.08 -1.38 -7.11
C LEU A 170 14.58 -0.58 -8.33
N ALA A 171 13.78 0.35 -8.84
CA ALA A 171 14.14 1.20 -9.98
C ALA A 171 15.43 2.01 -9.75
N ASN A 172 15.54 2.62 -8.57
CA ASN A 172 16.74 3.37 -8.20
C ASN A 172 17.94 2.44 -8.02
N SER A 173 17.76 1.25 -7.45
CA SER A 173 18.85 0.28 -7.29
C SER A 173 19.39 -0.20 -8.64
N ILE A 174 18.50 -0.48 -9.60
CA ILE A 174 18.85 -0.81 -10.99
C ILE A 174 19.55 0.36 -11.68
N THR A 175 19.08 1.59 -11.49
CA THR A 175 19.68 2.76 -12.14
C THR A 175 21.05 3.10 -11.54
N LEU A 176 21.26 2.81 -10.26
CA LEU A 176 22.54 3.02 -9.58
C LEU A 176 23.61 2.00 -9.97
N THR A 177 23.24 0.78 -10.38
CA THR A 177 24.20 -0.19 -10.93
C THR A 177 24.60 0.23 -12.35
N PRO A 178 25.85 0.69 -12.59
CA PRO A 178 26.19 1.29 -13.86
C PRO A 178 26.09 0.31 -15.02
N GLY A 179 25.52 0.78 -16.12
CA GLY A 179 25.20 -0.05 -17.28
C GLY A 179 23.73 -0.45 -17.36
N THR A 180 22.90 -0.07 -16.39
CA THR A 180 21.43 -0.13 -16.47
C THR A 180 20.78 1.22 -16.19
N VAL A 181 19.62 1.48 -16.80
CA VAL A 181 18.75 2.62 -16.50
C VAL A 181 17.30 2.17 -16.56
N THR A 182 16.54 2.38 -15.50
CA THR A 182 15.08 2.17 -15.55
C THR A 182 14.44 3.30 -16.34
N VAL A 183 13.78 2.96 -17.45
CA VAL A 183 13.16 3.91 -18.38
C VAL A 183 11.73 4.23 -17.95
N ASP A 184 10.97 3.20 -17.58
CA ASP A 184 9.55 3.33 -17.26
C ASP A 184 9.08 2.16 -16.38
N ILE A 185 7.98 2.38 -15.66
CA ILE A 185 7.26 1.38 -14.87
C ILE A 185 5.77 1.53 -15.17
N LYS A 186 5.17 0.51 -15.79
CA LYS A 186 3.74 0.51 -16.13
C LYS A 186 3.09 -0.78 -15.65
N ASP A 187 2.09 -0.67 -14.78
CA ASP A 187 1.30 -1.81 -14.27
C ASP A 187 2.19 -2.93 -13.70
N GLY A 188 3.25 -2.56 -12.96
CA GLY A 188 4.24 -3.50 -12.42
C GLY A 188 5.19 -4.10 -13.46
N VAL A 189 5.24 -3.57 -14.69
CA VAL A 189 6.22 -3.96 -15.71
C VAL A 189 7.33 -2.93 -15.79
N PHE A 190 8.55 -3.37 -15.54
CA PHE A 190 9.76 -2.55 -15.60
C PHE A 190 10.33 -2.59 -17.02
N TYR A 191 10.64 -1.41 -17.56
CA TYR A 191 11.37 -1.26 -18.80
C TYR A 191 12.76 -0.75 -18.47
N VAL A 192 13.78 -1.57 -18.68
CA VAL A 192 15.16 -1.24 -18.30
C VAL A 192 16.05 -1.25 -19.54
N HIS A 193 16.77 -0.16 -19.74
CA HIS A 193 17.83 -0.10 -20.74
C HIS A 193 19.11 -0.70 -20.14
N ALA A 194 19.65 -1.73 -20.77
CA ALA A 194 20.91 -2.36 -20.39
C ALA A 194 21.97 -2.12 -21.46
N LEU A 195 23.19 -1.78 -21.04
CA LEU A 195 24.33 -1.44 -21.91
C LEU A 195 24.97 -2.67 -22.57
N SER A 196 24.87 -3.83 -21.93
CA SER A 196 25.46 -5.07 -22.42
C SER A 196 24.63 -6.28 -22.03
N LYS A 197 24.80 -7.39 -22.76
CA LYS A 197 24.11 -8.66 -22.48
C LYS A 197 24.35 -9.16 -21.05
N LYS A 198 25.59 -9.09 -20.55
CA LYS A 198 25.92 -9.53 -19.19
C LYS A 198 25.07 -8.82 -18.13
N VAL A 199 24.97 -7.49 -18.24
CA VAL A 199 24.20 -6.66 -17.30
C VAL A 199 22.70 -6.99 -17.39
N ALA A 200 22.21 -7.29 -18.60
CA ALA A 200 20.83 -7.75 -18.77
C ALA A 200 20.57 -9.12 -18.13
N ASP A 201 21.52 -10.06 -18.26
CA ASP A 201 21.43 -11.40 -17.68
C ASP A 201 21.49 -11.34 -16.14
N ASP A 202 22.35 -10.47 -15.58
CA ASP A 202 22.45 -10.25 -14.12
C ASP A 202 21.12 -9.73 -13.54
N LEU A 203 20.40 -8.86 -14.26
CA LEU A 203 19.11 -8.36 -13.79
C LEU A 203 18.01 -9.45 -13.77
N ASN A 204 18.06 -10.39 -14.72
CA ASN A 204 17.09 -11.47 -14.82
C ASN A 204 17.24 -12.53 -13.70
N THR A 205 18.29 -12.46 -12.88
CA THR A 205 18.47 -13.37 -11.73
C THR A 205 17.43 -13.16 -10.63
N GLY A 206 16.81 -11.98 -10.54
CA GLY A 206 15.81 -11.65 -9.53
C GLY A 206 16.37 -11.36 -8.13
N GLU A 207 17.68 -11.52 -7.88
CA GLU A 207 18.27 -11.38 -6.54
C GLU A 207 18.02 -9.97 -5.94
N MET A 208 18.13 -8.93 -6.78
CA MET A 208 17.89 -7.55 -6.35
C MET A 208 16.42 -7.34 -5.96
N GLU A 209 15.49 -7.90 -6.72
CA GLU A 209 14.06 -7.84 -6.44
C GLU A 209 13.72 -8.57 -5.13
N ASP A 210 14.28 -9.76 -4.91
CA ASP A 210 14.08 -10.53 -3.67
C ASP A 210 14.55 -9.76 -2.43
N ARG A 211 15.71 -9.10 -2.53
CA ARG A 211 16.23 -8.27 -1.44
C ARG A 211 15.34 -7.07 -1.17
N VAL A 212 14.82 -6.42 -2.21
CA VAL A 212 13.87 -5.30 -2.05
C VAL A 212 12.55 -5.79 -1.43
N ALA A 213 12.02 -6.92 -1.89
CA ALA A 213 10.83 -7.54 -1.31
C ALA A 213 11.02 -7.86 0.18
N HIS A 214 12.22 -8.33 0.56
CA HIS A 214 12.56 -8.58 1.96
C HIS A 214 12.54 -7.28 2.79
N ILE A 215 13.05 -6.17 2.28
CA ILE A 215 13.05 -4.88 3.00
C ILE A 215 11.62 -4.45 3.35
N TYR A 216 10.71 -4.52 2.37
CA TYR A 216 9.33 -4.04 2.50
C TYR A 216 8.36 -5.09 3.04
N MET A 217 8.85 -6.28 3.41
CA MET A 217 8.02 -7.42 3.88
C MET A 217 7.01 -7.92 2.85
N GLU A 218 7.29 -7.69 1.57
CA GLU A 218 6.49 -8.21 0.46
C GLU A 218 6.90 -9.66 0.10
N ALA A 219 8.00 -10.13 0.69
CA ALA A 219 8.49 -11.51 0.59
C ALA A 219 7.49 -12.60 1.02
N ASP A 220 6.58 -12.34 1.97
CA ASP A 220 5.68 -13.37 2.50
C ASP A 220 4.52 -13.71 1.53
N HIS A 221 4.15 -12.77 0.64
CA HIS A 221 3.17 -13.02 -0.43
C HIS A 221 3.79 -13.76 -1.63
N ILE A 222 5.10 -13.64 -1.81
CA ILE A 222 5.84 -14.22 -2.94
C ILE A 222 5.90 -15.76 -2.82
N TYR A 223 6.14 -16.31 -1.63
CA TYR A 223 6.15 -17.76 -1.42
C TYR A 223 4.79 -18.42 -1.71
N ILE A 224 3.68 -17.72 -1.47
CA ILE A 224 2.35 -18.25 -1.74
C ILE A 224 2.10 -18.26 -3.26
N GLN A 225 2.49 -17.20 -3.97
CA GLN A 225 2.29 -17.09 -5.41
C GLN A 225 3.16 -18.09 -6.20
N ASP A 226 4.44 -18.24 -5.85
CA ASP A 226 5.34 -19.21 -6.50
C ASP A 226 4.85 -20.65 -6.32
N VAL A 227 4.31 -20.99 -5.13
CA VAL A 227 3.71 -22.30 -4.87
C VAL A 227 2.41 -22.50 -5.65
N LEU A 228 1.57 -21.46 -5.79
CA LEU A 228 0.32 -21.53 -6.55
C LEU A 228 0.57 -21.67 -8.05
N ASP A 229 1.55 -20.95 -8.60
CA ASP A 229 1.93 -21.05 -10.02
C ASP A 229 2.52 -22.43 -10.33
N MET A 230 3.39 -22.94 -9.47
CA MET A 230 3.91 -24.32 -9.59
C MET A 230 2.80 -25.38 -9.46
N ALA A 231 1.83 -25.18 -8.55
CA ALA A 231 0.68 -26.08 -8.42
C ALA A 231 -0.20 -26.07 -9.68
N HIS A 232 -0.40 -24.91 -10.30
CA HIS A 232 -1.15 -24.77 -11.55
C HIS A 232 -0.43 -25.44 -12.74
N ILE A 233 0.89 -25.25 -12.84
CA ILE A 233 1.73 -25.90 -13.86
C ILE A 233 1.72 -27.43 -13.67
N TYR A 234 1.89 -27.91 -12.44
CA TYR A 234 1.84 -29.35 -12.14
C TYR A 234 0.46 -29.95 -12.44
N GLY A 235 -0.62 -29.24 -12.10
CA GLY A 235 -1.98 -29.63 -12.46
C GLY A 235 -2.22 -29.70 -13.97
N SER A 236 -1.61 -28.79 -14.72
CA SER A 236 -1.69 -28.76 -16.19
C SER A 236 -0.88 -29.89 -16.83
N LEU A 237 0.33 -30.17 -16.33
CA LEU A 237 1.17 -31.27 -16.80
C LEU A 237 0.53 -32.64 -16.50
N LYS A 238 -0.11 -32.80 -15.33
CA LYS A 238 -0.82 -34.03 -14.96
C LYS A 238 -2.03 -34.32 -15.86
N ARG A 239 -2.65 -33.31 -16.48
CA ARG A 239 -3.75 -33.47 -17.44
C ARG A 239 -3.28 -33.83 -18.86
N ILE A 240 -2.03 -33.56 -19.20
CA ILE A 240 -1.47 -33.81 -20.54
C ILE A 240 -0.80 -35.18 -20.60
N GLY A 241 -0.34 -35.72 -19.46
CA GLY A 241 0.31 -37.03 -19.36
C GLY A 241 -0.58 -38.19 -18.88
N GLY A 242 -1.92 -38.05 -18.88
CA GLY A 242 -2.87 -39.05 -18.41
C GLY A 242 -3.92 -39.41 -19.44
#